data_AF-A0A818TU70-F1
#
_entry.id   AF-A0A818TU70-F1
#
_cell.length_a   1.000
_cell.length_b   1.000
_cell.length_c   1.000
_cell.angle_alpha   90.00
_cell.angle_beta   90.00
_cell.angle_gamma   90.00
#
_symmetry.space_group_name_H-M   'P 1'
#
loop_
_entity.id
_entity.type
_entity.pdbx_description
1 polymer ?
#
loop_
_entity_poly.entity_id
_entity_poly.type
_entity_poly.pdbx_seq_one_letter_code
_entity_poly.pdbx_strand_id
1 'polypeptide(L)'
;MALSKTHRIIWLDEHIGQDGEYRSFKRMFCTTLDPNSQYGNELDILICALNANAVPFIFVDTIEKAIHEIKINNDKQIIFISSGSLGQRIIPSISSTYPNVYSFYLFCALMTNYVEFGLDYLGCLKIFVSELDLLVRLVRDISREMIEQGKRHLIENDPEGALNYFERSRTLELTVNEKDKLNSPFLNHLRLLNGYGDEIGLIQQAENLKEQQDQEREEQQPEPLLPNYDSQGQIQGLIYQNIDLPVAEQILQEEEPELMGQNPDLPVAEQVSLWKQKEEMDQNSDLPIVEEVLLIEQ
;
A
#
# COMPACT_ATOMS: atom_id res chain seq x y z
N MET A 1 1.18 -9.28 -22.16
CA MET A 1 1.36 -8.73 -20.79
C MET A 1 1.40 -7.22 -20.89
N ALA A 2 0.28 -6.55 -20.61
CA ALA A 2 0.30 -5.11 -20.40
C ALA A 2 0.98 -4.87 -19.04
N LEU A 3 2.12 -4.19 -19.02
CA LEU A 3 2.71 -3.71 -17.76
C LEU A 3 1.63 -2.89 -17.05
N SER A 4 1.24 -3.31 -15.85
CA SER A 4 0.31 -2.52 -15.06
C SER A 4 0.93 -1.13 -14.89
N LYS A 5 0.15 -0.10 -15.24
CA LYS A 5 0.62 1.28 -15.08
C LYS A 5 0.64 1.56 -13.58
N THR A 6 1.79 1.33 -12.97
CA THR A 6 1.99 1.65 -11.56
C THR A 6 1.81 3.15 -11.36
N HIS A 7 1.18 3.52 -10.26
CA HIS A 7 0.94 4.91 -9.91
C HIS A 7 2.25 5.59 -9.51
N ARG A 8 2.36 6.89 -9.79
CA ARG A 8 3.40 7.78 -9.27
C ARG A 8 2.75 8.98 -8.63
N ILE A 9 3.27 9.39 -7.48
CA ILE A 9 2.84 10.64 -6.83
C ILE A 9 3.95 11.65 -7.03
N ILE A 10 3.61 12.80 -7.60
CA ILE A 10 4.54 13.94 -7.72
C ILE A 10 4.00 15.06 -6.83
N TRP A 11 4.79 15.50 -5.86
CA TRP A 11 4.43 16.57 -4.94
C TRP A 11 5.33 17.78 -5.16
N LEU A 12 4.73 18.90 -5.57
CA LEU A 12 5.38 20.19 -5.79
C LEU A 12 5.11 21.19 -4.66
N ASP A 13 6.15 21.55 -3.91
CA ASP A 13 6.08 22.58 -2.87
C ASP A 13 7.43 23.31 -2.73
N GLU A 14 7.43 24.65 -2.76
CA GLU A 14 8.68 25.46 -2.71
C GLU A 14 9.39 25.44 -1.36
N HIS A 15 8.67 25.10 -0.30
CA HIS A 15 9.20 25.01 1.06
C HIS A 15 9.60 23.59 1.43
N ILE A 16 9.39 22.62 0.53
CA ILE A 16 9.90 21.28 0.75
C ILE A 16 11.42 21.32 0.82
N GLY A 17 12.01 20.78 1.89
CA GLY A 17 13.46 20.88 2.07
C GLY A 17 13.95 22.13 2.82
N GLN A 18 13.09 23.07 3.25
CA GLN A 18 13.48 24.25 4.07
C GLN A 18 13.42 24.00 5.59
N ASP A 19 14.44 24.39 6.35
CA ASP A 19 14.54 24.06 7.79
C ASP A 19 13.51 24.83 8.62
N GLY A 20 12.66 24.11 9.36
CA GLY A 20 11.58 24.71 10.16
C GLY A 20 10.19 24.46 9.57
N GLU A 21 10.09 24.38 8.25
CA GLU A 21 8.87 24.03 7.53
C GLU A 21 8.79 22.52 7.34
N TYR A 22 7.59 21.95 7.42
CA TYR A 22 7.36 20.51 7.15
C TYR A 22 8.32 19.57 7.91
N ARG A 23 8.75 19.94 9.13
CA ARG A 23 9.82 19.23 9.87
C ARG A 23 9.56 17.73 10.03
N SER A 24 8.29 17.33 10.17
CA SER A 24 7.85 15.93 10.15
C SER A 24 8.23 15.29 8.81
N PHE A 25 7.70 15.81 7.70
CA PHE A 25 7.99 15.34 6.34
C PHE A 25 9.49 15.27 6.01
N LYS A 26 10.29 16.32 6.30
CA LYS A 26 11.71 16.38 5.88
C LYS A 26 12.59 15.29 6.48
N ARG A 27 12.38 14.94 7.76
CA ARG A 27 13.23 13.99 8.47
C ARG A 27 13.11 12.57 7.89
N MET A 28 12.02 12.30 7.18
CA MET A 28 11.63 10.97 6.73
C MET A 28 12.17 10.55 5.36
N PHE A 29 12.72 11.48 4.57
CA PHE A 29 13.19 11.19 3.20
C PHE A 29 14.70 11.03 3.07
N CYS A 30 15.48 11.55 4.03
CA CYS A 30 16.93 11.37 4.07
C CYS A 30 17.33 10.04 4.74
N THR A 31 16.44 9.46 5.54
CA THR A 31 16.62 8.12 6.10
C THR A 31 15.73 7.19 5.29
N THR A 32 16.33 6.25 4.54
CA THR A 32 15.70 4.97 4.25
C THR A 32 14.94 4.52 5.50
N LEU A 33 13.61 4.58 5.42
CA LEU A 33 12.68 4.33 6.50
C LEU A 33 13.10 3.02 7.18
N ASP A 34 13.56 3.08 8.42
CA ASP A 34 13.56 1.90 9.27
C ASP A 34 12.09 1.61 9.58
N PRO A 35 11.49 0.54 9.03
CA PRO A 35 10.11 0.19 9.33
C PRO A 35 9.89 -0.11 10.83
N ASN A 36 10.95 -0.24 11.63
CA ASN A 36 10.91 -0.47 13.07
C ASN A 36 11.02 0.81 13.91
N SER A 37 11.07 2.00 13.29
CA SER A 37 11.06 3.28 14.01
C SER A 37 9.73 3.44 14.77
N GLN A 38 9.74 3.18 16.08
CA GLN A 38 8.59 3.25 16.99
C GLN A 38 7.93 4.65 17.13
N TYR A 39 8.44 5.69 16.47
CA TYR A 39 8.01 7.08 16.67
C TYR A 39 7.59 7.78 15.38
N GLY A 40 6.93 7.06 14.46
CA GLY A 40 6.31 7.68 13.30
C GLY A 40 5.04 8.43 13.69
N ASN A 41 4.92 9.71 13.32
CA ASN A 41 3.64 10.43 13.43
C ASN A 41 2.62 9.83 12.42
N GLU A 42 1.33 10.22 12.51
CA GLU A 42 0.26 9.63 11.68
C GLU A 42 0.51 9.80 10.16
N LEU A 43 1.15 10.88 9.73
CA LEU A 43 1.52 11.13 8.33
C LEU A 43 2.57 10.12 7.86
N ASP A 44 3.51 9.77 8.76
CA ASP A 44 4.61 8.84 8.47
C ASP A 44 4.08 7.46 8.12
N ILE A 45 3.11 7.00 8.91
CA ILE A 45 2.49 5.70 8.71
C ILE A 45 1.78 5.64 7.35
N LEU A 46 1.09 6.72 6.95
CA LEU A 46 0.38 6.77 5.67
C LEU A 46 1.32 6.81 4.46
N ILE A 47 2.41 7.58 4.53
CA ILE A 47 3.41 7.65 3.45
C ILE A 47 4.15 6.32 3.32
N CYS A 48 4.55 5.71 4.44
CA CYS A 48 5.14 4.37 4.47
C CYS A 48 4.20 3.34 3.84
N ALA A 49 2.92 3.38 4.19
CA ALA A 49 1.93 2.47 3.62
C ALA A 49 1.82 2.64 2.09
N LEU A 50 1.82 3.87 1.57
CA LEU A 50 1.80 4.12 0.12
C LEU A 50 3.06 3.59 -0.59
N ASN A 51 4.24 3.83 -0.01
CA ASN A 51 5.50 3.34 -0.57
C ASN A 51 5.61 1.81 -0.54
N ALA A 52 5.25 1.18 0.58
CA ALA A 52 5.22 -0.28 0.74
C ALA A 52 4.26 -0.94 -0.26
N ASN A 53 3.17 -0.24 -0.60
CA ASN A 53 2.23 -0.65 -1.63
C ASN A 53 2.61 -0.10 -3.01
N ALA A 54 3.90 0.02 -3.32
CA ALA A 54 4.49 0.37 -4.62
C ALA A 54 3.88 1.59 -5.33
N VAL A 55 3.47 2.62 -4.57
CA VAL A 55 3.11 3.94 -5.09
C VAL A 55 4.14 4.97 -4.60
N PRO A 56 5.29 5.09 -5.29
CA PRO A 56 6.38 5.92 -4.81
C PRO A 56 6.09 7.42 -4.99
N PHE A 57 6.52 8.19 -4.01
CA PHE A 57 6.50 9.65 -4.00
C PHE A 57 7.75 10.24 -4.64
N ILE A 58 7.55 11.30 -5.42
CA ILE A 58 8.61 12.15 -5.98
C ILE A 58 8.32 13.57 -5.52
N PHE A 59 9.29 14.17 -4.84
CA PHE A 59 9.18 15.54 -4.34
C PHE A 59 10.01 16.48 -5.19
N VAL A 60 9.43 17.63 -5.49
CA VAL A 60 10.05 18.65 -6.33
C VAL A 60 9.74 20.02 -5.75
N ASP A 61 10.71 20.94 -5.84
CA ASP A 61 10.65 22.28 -5.26
C ASP A 61 10.32 23.37 -6.29
N THR A 62 10.26 23.00 -7.58
CA THR A 62 10.15 23.92 -8.71
C THR A 62 9.25 23.35 -9.79
N ILE A 63 8.53 24.24 -10.49
CA ILE A 63 7.61 23.89 -11.59
C ILE A 63 8.36 23.14 -12.70
N GLU A 64 9.59 23.56 -13.01
CA GLU A 64 10.42 22.97 -14.05
C GLU A 64 10.78 21.52 -13.73
N LYS A 65 11.15 21.22 -12.47
CA LYS A 65 11.41 19.85 -12.01
C LYS A 65 10.13 19.02 -12.01
N ALA A 66 8.99 19.57 -11.59
CA ALA A 66 7.71 18.88 -11.66
C ALA A 66 7.36 18.45 -13.09
N ILE A 67 7.49 19.37 -14.06
CA ILE A 67 7.27 19.08 -15.47
C ILE A 67 8.27 18.03 -15.99
N HIS A 68 9.53 18.11 -15.56
CA HIS A 68 10.54 17.13 -15.92
C HIS A 68 10.17 15.71 -15.45
N GLU A 69 9.76 15.57 -14.19
CA GLU A 69 9.35 14.28 -13.61
C GLU A 69 8.10 13.71 -14.30
N ILE A 70 7.13 14.55 -14.65
CA ILE A 70 5.95 14.13 -15.42
C ILE A 70 6.35 13.55 -16.78
N LYS A 71 7.33 14.17 -17.45
CA LYS A 71 7.81 13.72 -18.77
C LYS A 71 8.56 12.39 -18.70
N ILE A 72 9.39 12.20 -17.67
CA ILE A 72 10.13 10.94 -17.49
C ILE A 72 9.20 9.79 -17.12
N ASN A 73 8.13 10.06 -16.36
CA ASN A 73 7.15 9.06 -15.94
C ASN A 73 5.90 9.05 -16.84
N ASN A 74 6.05 9.31 -18.15
CA ASN A 74 4.91 9.44 -19.07
C ASN A 74 4.14 8.12 -19.32
N ASP A 75 4.75 6.97 -19.01
CA ASP A 75 4.15 5.65 -19.08
C ASP A 75 3.31 5.30 -17.84
N LYS A 76 3.43 6.10 -16.76
CA LYS A 76 2.76 5.91 -15.48
C LYS A 76 1.52 6.78 -15.34
N GLN A 77 0.60 6.35 -14.48
CA GLN A 77 -0.50 7.21 -14.01
C GLN A 77 0.00 8.09 -12.88
N ILE A 78 -0.17 9.40 -13.02
CA ILE A 78 0.39 10.38 -12.10
C ILE A 78 -0.73 11.02 -11.29
N ILE A 79 -0.54 11.02 -9.98
CA ILE A 79 -1.26 11.86 -9.02
C ILE A 79 -0.38 13.06 -8.71
N PHE A 80 -0.91 14.26 -8.88
CA PHE A 80 -0.15 15.49 -8.67
C PHE A 80 -0.63 16.21 -7.40
N ILE A 81 0.29 16.50 -6.49
CA ILE A 81 0.05 17.26 -5.28
C ILE A 81 0.80 18.59 -5.39
N SER A 82 0.19 19.70 -5.01
CA SER A 82 0.92 20.97 -4.94
C SER A 82 0.41 21.90 -3.85
N SER A 83 1.27 22.79 -3.39
CA SER A 83 0.85 23.93 -2.58
C SER A 83 -0.02 24.91 -3.40
N GLY A 84 -0.89 25.64 -2.71
CA GLY A 84 -1.90 26.51 -3.32
C GLY A 84 -1.41 27.39 -4.49
N SER A 85 -0.42 28.26 -4.23
CA SER A 85 0.07 29.24 -5.20
C SER A 85 0.78 28.60 -6.39
N LEU A 86 1.56 27.54 -6.17
CA LEU A 86 2.23 26.79 -7.24
C LEU A 86 1.23 25.99 -8.07
N GLY A 87 0.30 25.31 -7.39
CA GLY A 87 -0.76 24.52 -8.02
C GLY A 87 -1.61 25.37 -8.97
N GLN A 88 -2.04 26.55 -8.53
CA GLN A 88 -2.82 27.47 -9.38
C GLN A 88 -2.08 27.87 -10.66
N ARG A 89 -0.75 27.97 -10.61
CA ARG A 89 0.08 28.31 -11.78
C ARG A 89 0.29 27.14 -12.72
N ILE A 90 0.48 25.93 -12.20
CA ILE A 90 0.95 24.77 -12.98
C ILE A 90 -0.18 23.83 -13.45
N ILE A 91 -1.22 23.63 -12.64
CA ILE A 91 -2.30 22.67 -12.92
C ILE A 91 -3.03 22.97 -14.25
N PRO A 92 -3.33 24.23 -14.62
CA PRO A 92 -3.95 24.51 -15.92
C PRO A 92 -3.12 23.97 -17.09
N SER A 93 -1.80 24.17 -17.04
CA SER A 93 -0.88 23.71 -18.09
C SER A 93 -0.73 22.19 -18.10
N ILE A 94 -0.64 21.58 -16.91
CA ILE A 94 -0.46 20.12 -16.82
C ILE A 94 -1.71 19.39 -17.26
N SER A 95 -2.89 19.80 -16.77
CA SER A 95 -4.16 19.15 -17.07
C SER A 95 -4.50 19.13 -18.56
N SER A 96 -4.15 20.17 -19.30
CA SER A 96 -4.36 20.22 -20.75
C SER A 96 -3.31 19.45 -21.55
N THR A 97 -2.09 19.29 -21.02
CA THR A 97 -0.93 18.82 -21.79
C THR A 97 -0.59 17.35 -21.52
N TYR A 98 -0.78 16.86 -20.29
CA TYR A 98 -0.33 15.55 -19.85
C TYR A 98 -1.52 14.69 -19.37
N PRO A 99 -2.16 13.92 -20.27
CA PRO A 99 -3.35 13.13 -19.93
C PRO A 99 -3.07 11.98 -18.95
N ASN A 100 -1.80 11.63 -18.74
CA ASN A 100 -1.41 10.64 -17.74
C ASN A 100 -1.45 11.20 -16.31
N VAL A 101 -1.54 12.53 -16.13
CA VAL A 101 -1.83 13.18 -14.84
C VAL A 101 -3.34 13.32 -14.70
N TYR A 102 -3.94 12.48 -13.85
CA TYR A 102 -5.40 12.29 -13.85
C TYR A 102 -6.10 12.78 -12.57
N SER A 103 -5.33 13.08 -11.51
CA SER A 103 -5.87 13.53 -10.23
C SER A 103 -4.96 14.58 -9.62
N PHE A 104 -5.56 15.67 -9.13
CA PHE A 104 -4.87 16.83 -8.58
C PHE A 104 -5.30 17.07 -7.13
N TYR A 105 -4.32 17.31 -6.27
CA TYR A 105 -4.50 17.64 -4.86
C TYR A 105 -3.82 18.97 -4.58
N LEU A 106 -4.57 19.90 -4.00
CA LEU A 106 -4.08 21.22 -3.62
C LEU A 106 -4.07 21.33 -2.09
N PHE A 107 -2.90 21.55 -1.52
CA PHE A 107 -2.75 21.86 -0.10
C PHE A 107 -2.62 23.36 0.10
N CYS A 108 -3.44 23.95 0.96
CA CYS A 108 -3.47 25.39 1.16
C CYS A 108 -3.88 25.78 2.58
N ALA A 109 -3.34 26.88 3.12
CA ALA A 109 -3.72 27.37 4.44
C ALA A 109 -5.16 27.93 4.49
N LEU A 110 -5.64 28.50 3.38
CA LEU A 110 -6.95 29.15 3.29
C LEU A 110 -7.65 28.74 1.99
N MET A 111 -8.61 27.82 2.10
CA MET A 111 -9.36 27.28 0.96
C MET A 111 -10.09 28.36 0.16
N THR A 112 -10.59 29.41 0.82
CA THR A 112 -11.34 30.52 0.18
C THR A 112 -10.57 31.20 -0.94
N ASN A 113 -9.24 31.23 -0.87
CA ASN A 113 -8.40 31.85 -1.89
C ASN A 113 -8.34 31.04 -3.19
N TYR A 114 -8.75 29.78 -3.15
CA TYR A 114 -8.66 28.84 -4.26
C TYR A 114 -10.02 28.30 -4.70
N VAL A 115 -11.13 28.77 -4.13
CA VAL A 115 -12.48 28.29 -4.50
C VAL A 115 -12.78 28.56 -5.96
N GLU A 116 -12.58 29.79 -6.44
CA GLU A 116 -12.85 30.14 -7.85
C GLU A 116 -12.00 29.29 -8.81
N PHE A 117 -10.70 29.16 -8.51
CA PHE A 117 -9.81 28.27 -9.25
C PHE A 117 -10.28 26.80 -9.18
N GLY A 118 -10.75 26.34 -8.02
CA GLY A 118 -11.27 25.00 -7.82
C GLY A 118 -12.49 24.68 -8.69
N LEU A 119 -13.35 25.67 -8.94
CA LEU A 119 -14.55 25.51 -9.77
C LEU A 119 -14.23 25.09 -11.21
N ASP A 120 -13.11 25.58 -11.76
CA ASP A 120 -12.68 25.24 -13.12
C ASP A 120 -12.22 23.77 -13.25
N TYR A 121 -11.90 23.11 -12.14
CA TYR A 121 -11.33 21.76 -12.11
C TYR A 121 -12.09 20.79 -11.18
N LEU A 122 -13.37 21.03 -10.89
CA LEU A 122 -14.18 20.23 -9.94
C LEU A 122 -14.12 18.71 -10.16
N GLY A 123 -13.93 18.26 -11.42
CA GLY A 123 -13.86 16.84 -11.75
C GLY A 123 -12.56 16.15 -11.34
N CYS A 124 -11.47 16.89 -11.15
CA CYS A 124 -10.14 16.31 -10.94
C CYS A 124 -9.30 16.97 -9.83
N LEU A 125 -9.68 18.16 -9.34
CA LEU A 125 -8.98 18.89 -8.29
C LEU A 125 -9.67 18.74 -6.93
N LYS A 126 -8.90 18.36 -5.92
CA LYS A 126 -9.34 18.28 -4.53
C LYS A 126 -8.49 19.24 -3.68
N ILE A 127 -9.13 20.05 -2.84
CA ILE A 127 -8.46 21.09 -2.05
C ILE A 127 -8.53 20.74 -0.56
N PHE A 128 -7.42 20.85 0.15
CA PHE A 128 -7.28 20.49 1.56
C PHE A 128 -6.58 21.60 2.34
N VAL A 129 -6.94 21.73 3.62
CA VAL A 129 -6.30 22.63 4.59
C VAL A 129 -5.48 21.89 5.65
N SER A 130 -5.57 20.55 5.64
CA SER A 130 -4.87 19.64 6.55
C SER A 130 -4.12 18.61 5.73
N GLU A 131 -2.84 18.40 6.06
CA GLU A 131 -1.99 17.38 5.42
C GLU A 131 -2.51 15.97 5.68
N LEU A 132 -3.00 15.73 6.89
CA LEU A 132 -3.55 14.43 7.29
C LEU A 132 -4.80 14.10 6.46
N ASP A 133 -5.72 15.05 6.32
CA ASP A 133 -6.94 14.85 5.53
C ASP A 133 -6.60 14.59 4.05
N LEU A 134 -5.60 15.31 3.52
CA LEU A 134 -5.10 15.11 2.17
C LEU A 134 -4.56 13.68 2.01
N LEU A 135 -3.67 13.23 2.90
CA LEU A 135 -3.07 11.90 2.83
C LEU A 135 -4.10 10.79 3.04
N VAL A 136 -5.00 10.94 4.02
CA VAL A 136 -6.12 10.01 4.24
C VAL A 136 -6.95 9.88 2.96
N ARG A 137 -7.30 11.00 2.33
CA ARG A 137 -8.08 10.96 1.09
C ARG A 137 -7.30 10.35 -0.07
N LEU A 138 -6.01 10.66 -0.19
CA LEU A 138 -5.12 10.11 -1.20
C LEU A 138 -5.00 8.59 -1.09
N VAL A 139 -4.79 8.07 0.12
CA VAL A 139 -4.71 6.63 0.40
C VAL A 139 -6.00 5.93 -0.01
N ARG A 140 -7.16 6.49 0.32
CA ARG A 140 -8.47 5.94 -0.06
C ARG A 140 -8.71 5.95 -1.56
N ASP A 141 -8.34 7.03 -2.25
CA ASP A 141 -8.49 7.11 -3.70
C ASP A 141 -7.57 6.09 -4.41
N ILE A 142 -6.35 5.87 -3.90
CA ILE A 142 -5.43 4.83 -4.39
C ILE A 142 -5.95 3.43 -4.10
N SER A 143 -6.43 3.16 -2.89
CA SER A 143 -7.06 1.88 -2.54
C SER A 143 -8.23 1.56 -3.48
N ARG A 144 -9.11 2.52 -3.74
CA ARG A 144 -10.22 2.34 -4.68
C ARG A 144 -9.73 1.95 -6.07
N GLU A 145 -8.70 2.61 -6.57
CA GLU A 145 -8.14 2.26 -7.87
C GLU A 145 -7.54 0.85 -7.85
N MET A 146 -6.84 0.45 -6.78
CA MET A 146 -6.35 -0.92 -6.63
C MET A 146 -7.49 -1.94 -6.67
N ILE A 147 -8.63 -1.66 -6.02
CA ILE A 147 -9.82 -2.52 -6.12
C ILE A 147 -10.28 -2.65 -7.57
N GLU A 148 -10.37 -1.54 -8.31
CA GLU A 148 -10.78 -1.59 -9.72
C GLU A 148 -9.78 -2.34 -10.60
N GLN A 149 -8.48 -2.25 -10.34
CA GLN A 149 -7.47 -3.06 -11.02
C GLN A 149 -7.62 -4.55 -10.69
N GLY A 150 -7.82 -4.90 -9.42
CA GLY A 150 -8.04 -6.29 -9.01
C GLY A 150 -9.28 -6.90 -9.67
N LYS A 151 -10.36 -6.13 -9.81
CA LYS A 151 -11.56 -6.57 -10.56
C LYS A 151 -11.27 -6.82 -12.05
N ARG A 152 -10.42 -6.01 -12.69
CA ARG A 152 -10.00 -6.26 -14.08
C ARG A 152 -9.22 -7.56 -14.21
N HIS A 153 -8.30 -7.82 -13.28
CA HIS A 153 -7.56 -9.09 -13.24
C HIS A 153 -8.49 -10.30 -13.07
N LEU A 154 -9.55 -10.20 -12.24
CA LEU A 154 -10.59 -11.24 -12.16
C LEU A 154 -11.29 -11.47 -13.51
N ILE A 155 -11.65 -10.41 -14.23
CA ILE A 155 -12.28 -10.52 -15.56
C ILE A 155 -11.34 -11.17 -16.57
N GLU A 156 -10.04 -10.91 -16.45
CA GLU A 156 -8.98 -11.50 -17.27
C GLU A 156 -8.60 -12.92 -16.87
N ASN A 157 -9.31 -13.52 -15.89
CA ASN A 157 -9.05 -14.85 -15.32
C ASN A 157 -7.63 -14.97 -14.73
N ASP A 158 -7.12 -13.89 -14.14
CA ASP A 158 -5.85 -13.81 -13.41
C ASP A 158 -6.13 -13.57 -11.90
N PRO A 159 -6.51 -14.62 -11.15
CA PRO A 159 -6.85 -14.49 -9.74
C PRO A 159 -5.65 -14.12 -8.87
N GLU A 160 -4.42 -14.51 -9.26
CA GLU A 160 -3.21 -14.17 -8.51
C GLU A 160 -2.91 -12.66 -8.60
N GLY A 161 -2.98 -12.09 -9.80
CA GLY A 161 -2.88 -10.65 -9.99
C GLY A 161 -3.98 -9.90 -9.23
N ALA A 162 -5.21 -10.41 -9.25
CA ALA A 162 -6.32 -9.83 -8.51
C ALA A 162 -6.09 -9.80 -6.99
N LEU A 163 -5.64 -10.92 -6.41
CA LEU A 163 -5.33 -11.03 -4.98
C LEU A 163 -4.29 -10.01 -4.55
N ASN A 164 -3.20 -9.86 -5.33
CA ASN A 164 -2.15 -8.88 -5.03
C ASN A 164 -2.72 -7.47 -4.85
N TYR A 165 -3.61 -7.03 -5.75
CA TYR A 165 -4.24 -5.71 -5.64
C TYR A 165 -5.22 -5.61 -4.47
N PHE A 166 -6.04 -6.63 -4.25
CA PHE A 166 -7.02 -6.61 -3.16
C PHE A 166 -6.36 -6.60 -1.78
N GLU A 167 -5.30 -7.37 -1.58
CA GLU A 167 -4.54 -7.38 -0.32
C GLU A 167 -3.83 -6.05 -0.05
N ARG A 168 -3.22 -5.45 -1.08
CA ARG A 168 -2.61 -4.12 -0.97
C ARG A 168 -3.65 -3.05 -0.65
N SER A 169 -4.79 -3.09 -1.33
CA SER A 169 -5.93 -2.22 -1.02
C SER A 169 -6.42 -2.40 0.42
N ARG A 170 -6.56 -3.66 0.88
CA ARG A 170 -6.99 -3.96 2.25
C ARG A 170 -6.01 -3.39 3.26
N THR A 171 -4.71 -3.53 3.02
CA THR A 171 -3.65 -2.98 3.87
C THR A 171 -3.79 -1.46 3.99
N LEU A 172 -3.92 -0.76 2.87
CA LEU A 172 -4.13 0.69 2.84
C LEU A 172 -5.39 1.11 3.61
N GLU A 173 -6.50 0.40 3.44
CA GLU A 173 -7.77 0.71 4.12
C GLU A 173 -7.71 0.44 5.63
N LEU A 174 -7.03 -0.62 6.06
CA LEU A 174 -6.80 -0.85 7.49
C LEU A 174 -5.96 0.28 8.09
N THR A 175 -4.82 0.59 7.45
CA THR A 175 -3.93 1.66 7.91
C THR A 175 -4.65 3.01 7.98
N VAL A 176 -5.42 3.38 6.95
CA VAL A 176 -6.09 4.69 6.94
C VAL A 176 -7.21 4.77 7.97
N ASN A 177 -7.96 3.70 8.19
CA ASN A 177 -9.06 3.70 9.16
C ASN A 177 -8.56 3.77 10.62
N GLU A 178 -7.35 3.28 10.90
CA GLU A 178 -6.72 3.47 12.21
C GLU A 178 -6.34 4.94 12.47
N LYS A 179 -6.02 5.70 11.41
CA LYS A 179 -5.55 7.10 11.54
C LYS A 179 -6.66 8.13 11.35
N ASP A 180 -7.70 7.81 10.59
CA ASP A 180 -8.85 8.69 10.39
C ASP A 180 -9.82 8.66 11.58
N LYS A 181 -9.40 9.28 12.69
CA LYS A 181 -10.17 9.37 13.94
C LYS A 181 -11.44 10.23 13.80
N LEU A 182 -11.51 11.11 12.80
CA LEU A 182 -12.52 12.16 12.72
C LEU A 182 -13.69 11.83 11.78
N ASN A 183 -13.47 11.08 10.69
CA ASN A 183 -14.50 10.94 9.65
C ASN A 183 -15.30 9.64 9.68
N SER A 184 -15.24 8.88 10.79
CA SER A 184 -15.75 7.50 10.89
C SER A 184 -15.04 6.55 9.92
N PRO A 185 -14.70 5.31 10.33
CA PRO A 185 -14.02 4.39 9.44
C PRO A 185 -14.85 4.14 8.18
N PHE A 186 -14.19 4.22 7.02
CA PHE A 186 -14.82 3.98 5.72
C PHE A 186 -14.92 2.48 5.47
N LEU A 187 -15.74 1.82 6.28
CA LEU A 187 -15.84 0.35 6.33
C LEU A 187 -16.39 -0.27 5.04
N ASN A 188 -16.96 0.53 4.13
CA ASN A 188 -17.55 0.04 2.90
C ASN A 188 -16.52 -0.69 2.01
N HIS A 189 -15.30 -0.16 1.86
CA HIS A 189 -14.26 -0.82 1.07
C HIS A 189 -13.76 -2.09 1.76
N LEU A 190 -13.59 -2.07 3.08
CA LEU A 190 -13.20 -3.26 3.84
C LEU A 190 -14.26 -4.37 3.76
N ARG A 191 -15.54 -4.02 3.81
CA ARG A 191 -16.65 -4.97 3.60
C ARG A 191 -16.66 -5.52 2.18
N LEU A 192 -16.44 -4.68 1.17
CA LEU A 192 -16.33 -5.15 -0.21
C LEU A 192 -15.16 -6.13 -0.39
N LEU A 193 -14.02 -5.86 0.24
CA LEU A 193 -12.82 -6.70 0.14
C LEU A 193 -12.96 -8.03 0.90
N ASN A 194 -13.43 -7.97 2.14
CA ASN A 194 -13.46 -9.13 3.06
C ASN A 194 -14.80 -9.88 3.06
N GLY A 195 -15.87 -9.26 2.55
CA GLY A 195 -17.24 -9.73 2.73
C GLY A 195 -17.88 -9.19 4.00
N TYR A 196 -19.20 -9.42 4.14
CA TYR A 196 -19.94 -9.11 5.36
C TYR A 196 -21.16 -10.02 5.49
N GLY A 197 -21.27 -10.75 6.62
CA GLY A 197 -22.32 -11.75 6.80
C GLY A 197 -22.14 -12.91 5.81
N ASP A 198 -23.15 -13.13 4.97
CA ASP A 198 -23.14 -14.20 3.97
C ASP A 198 -22.56 -13.76 2.61
N GLU A 199 -22.20 -12.48 2.45
CA GLU A 199 -21.61 -11.95 1.21
C GLU A 199 -20.13 -12.33 1.10
N ILE A 200 -19.76 -13.02 0.02
CA ILE A 200 -18.37 -13.36 -0.31
C ILE A 200 -17.63 -12.09 -0.74
N GLY A 201 -16.54 -11.77 -0.05
CA GLY A 201 -15.67 -10.64 -0.41
C GLY A 201 -14.84 -10.89 -1.67
N LEU A 202 -14.31 -9.81 -2.25
CA LEU A 202 -13.46 -9.88 -3.45
C LEU A 202 -12.20 -10.73 -3.25
N ILE A 203 -11.62 -10.73 -2.03
CA ILE A 203 -10.45 -11.55 -1.72
C ILE A 203 -10.81 -13.04 -1.80
N GLN A 204 -11.83 -13.46 -1.05
CA GLN A 204 -12.29 -14.86 -1.06
C GLN A 204 -12.73 -15.31 -2.46
N GLN A 205 -13.37 -14.42 -3.22
CA GLN A 205 -13.72 -14.71 -4.61
C GLN A 205 -12.49 -15.03 -5.47
N ALA A 206 -11.41 -14.26 -5.30
CA ALA A 206 -10.17 -14.47 -6.04
C ALA A 206 -9.42 -15.73 -5.56
N GLU A 207 -9.43 -16.03 -4.26
CA GLU A 207 -8.89 -17.28 -3.69
C GLU A 207 -9.60 -18.51 -4.27
N ASN A 208 -10.93 -18.52 -4.25
CA ASN A 208 -11.72 -19.63 -4.78
C ASN A 208 -11.42 -19.88 -6.27
N LEU A 209 -11.26 -18.81 -7.05
CA LEU A 209 -10.93 -18.93 -8.47
C LEU A 209 -9.51 -19.45 -8.68
N LYS A 210 -8.55 -19.02 -7.84
CA LYS A 210 -7.18 -19.54 -7.86
C LYS A 210 -7.14 -21.04 -7.56
N GLU A 211 -7.82 -21.48 -6.51
CA GLU A 211 -7.91 -22.90 -6.14
C GLU A 211 -8.51 -23.75 -7.25
N GLN A 212 -9.55 -23.26 -7.93
CA GLN A 212 -10.13 -23.95 -9.08
C GLN A 212 -9.11 -24.09 -10.22
N GLN A 213 -8.38 -23.03 -10.54
CA GLN A 213 -7.34 -23.08 -11.57
C GLN A 213 -6.19 -24.03 -11.21
N ASP A 214 -5.81 -24.08 -9.94
CA ASP A 214 -4.74 -24.96 -9.47
C ASP A 214 -5.18 -26.44 -9.54
N GLN A 215 -6.42 -26.76 -9.17
CA GLN A 215 -7.00 -28.10 -9.34
C GLN A 215 -7.08 -28.52 -10.80
N GLU A 216 -7.56 -27.65 -11.70
CA GLU A 216 -7.61 -27.92 -13.14
C GLU A 216 -6.21 -28.17 -13.74
N ARG A 217 -5.18 -27.48 -13.22
CA ARG A 217 -3.78 -27.70 -13.63
C ARG A 217 -3.26 -29.05 -13.14
N GLU A 218 -3.57 -29.46 -11.91
CA GLU A 218 -3.18 -30.76 -11.37
C GLU A 218 -3.82 -31.91 -12.15
N GLU A 219 -5.10 -31.79 -12.53
CA GLU A 219 -5.80 -32.80 -13.34
C GLU A 219 -5.23 -32.91 -14.78
N GLN A 220 -4.65 -31.82 -15.30
CA GLN A 220 -4.02 -31.78 -16.61
C GLN A 220 -2.54 -32.20 -16.60
N GLN A 221 -1.92 -32.38 -15.43
CA GLN A 221 -0.57 -32.92 -15.39
C GLN A 221 -0.62 -34.38 -15.88
N PRO A 222 0.15 -34.72 -16.94
CA PRO A 222 0.18 -36.09 -17.41
C PRO A 222 0.65 -36.98 -16.27
N GLU A 223 -0.10 -38.06 -16.00
CA GLU A 223 0.31 -39.06 -15.01
C GLU A 223 1.80 -39.39 -15.24
N PRO A 224 2.64 -39.35 -14.19
CA PRO A 224 4.04 -39.71 -14.34
C PRO A 224 4.08 -41.11 -14.93
N LEU A 225 4.60 -41.22 -16.15
CA LEU A 225 4.74 -42.50 -16.84
C LEU A 225 5.53 -43.42 -15.91
N LEU A 226 4.83 -44.37 -15.28
CA LEU A 226 5.48 -45.36 -14.45
C LEU A 226 6.54 -46.06 -15.31
N PRO A 227 7.78 -46.23 -14.81
CA PRO A 227 8.79 -46.95 -15.55
C PRO A 227 8.23 -48.32 -15.94
N ASN A 228 8.11 -48.56 -17.25
CA ASN A 228 7.61 -49.81 -17.77
C ASN A 228 8.75 -50.84 -17.67
N TYR A 229 8.68 -51.69 -16.65
CA TYR A 229 9.62 -52.78 -16.46
C TYR A 229 9.19 -53.95 -17.34
N ASP A 230 10.10 -54.46 -18.17
CA ASP A 230 9.85 -55.69 -18.88
C ASP A 230 9.80 -56.89 -17.91
N SER A 231 9.36 -58.05 -18.41
CA SER A 231 9.29 -59.30 -17.64
C SER A 231 10.64 -59.79 -17.10
N GLN A 232 11.76 -59.13 -17.42
CA GLN A 232 13.10 -59.43 -16.92
C GLN A 232 13.61 -58.40 -15.90
N GLY A 233 12.81 -57.39 -15.57
CA GLY A 233 13.19 -56.31 -14.65
C GLY A 233 14.16 -55.31 -15.28
N GLN A 234 14.31 -55.29 -16.61
CA GLN A 234 15.06 -54.25 -17.31
C GLN A 234 14.13 -53.07 -17.63
N ILE A 235 14.60 -51.86 -17.32
CA ILE A 235 13.91 -50.62 -17.69
C ILE A 235 13.96 -50.51 -19.21
N GLN A 236 12.81 -50.64 -19.87
CA GLN A 236 12.73 -50.52 -21.32
C GLN A 236 12.77 -49.03 -21.69
N GLY A 237 13.99 -48.51 -21.83
CA GLY A 237 14.35 -47.22 -22.45
C GLY A 237 13.35 -46.08 -22.30
N LEU A 238 13.45 -45.31 -21.21
CA LEU A 238 12.97 -43.93 -21.23
C LEU A 238 13.91 -43.12 -22.14
N ILE A 239 13.50 -42.88 -23.38
CA ILE A 239 14.09 -41.83 -24.21
C ILE A 239 13.63 -40.51 -23.57
N TYR A 240 14.42 -40.01 -22.62
CA TYR A 240 14.38 -38.60 -22.29
C TYR A 240 14.80 -37.85 -23.54
N GLN A 241 13.84 -37.25 -24.26
CA GLN A 241 14.18 -36.17 -25.17
C GLN A 241 14.75 -35.07 -24.29
N ASN A 242 16.06 -34.87 -24.40
CA ASN A 242 16.84 -33.83 -23.73
C ASN A 242 16.12 -32.48 -23.84
N ILE A 243 15.47 -32.09 -22.75
CA ILE A 243 15.25 -30.68 -22.47
C ILE A 243 16.56 -30.24 -21.82
N ASP A 244 17.39 -29.54 -22.59
CA ASP A 244 18.61 -28.89 -22.10
C ASP A 244 18.23 -27.88 -21.01
N LEU A 245 18.25 -28.32 -19.75
CA LEU A 245 18.20 -27.46 -18.58
C LEU A 245 19.64 -27.16 -18.15
N PRO A 246 20.09 -25.89 -18.24
CA PRO A 246 21.42 -25.53 -17.77
C PRO A 246 21.46 -25.64 -16.25
N VAL A 247 22.33 -26.53 -15.79
CA VAL A 247 22.73 -26.70 -14.39
C VAL A 247 23.24 -25.38 -13.85
N ALA A 248 22.51 -24.82 -12.88
CA ALA A 248 23.03 -23.83 -11.95
C ALA A 248 23.17 -24.49 -10.57
N GLU A 249 24.30 -25.16 -10.35
CA GLU A 249 24.84 -25.38 -9.02
C GLU A 249 25.40 -24.05 -8.51
N GLN A 250 24.83 -23.49 -7.45
CA GLN A 250 25.55 -22.59 -6.54
C GLN A 250 24.86 -22.53 -5.18
N ILE A 251 25.45 -23.28 -4.23
CA ILE A 251 25.80 -22.89 -2.86
C ILE A 251 24.95 -21.80 -2.21
N LEU A 252 24.16 -22.19 -1.20
CA LEU A 252 23.92 -21.36 -0.01
C LEU A 252 23.84 -22.29 1.21
N GLN A 253 24.82 -22.14 2.09
CA GLN A 253 24.72 -22.53 3.50
C GLN A 253 23.84 -21.48 4.18
N GLU A 254 22.69 -21.88 4.71
CA GLU A 254 21.92 -21.06 5.63
C GLU A 254 22.26 -21.49 7.06
N GLU A 255 22.85 -20.57 7.82
CA GLU A 255 22.90 -20.61 9.28
C GLU A 255 21.50 -20.25 9.81
N GLU A 256 20.92 -21.12 10.65
CA GLU A 256 19.71 -20.81 11.43
C GLU A 256 20.01 -19.71 12.45
N PRO A 257 19.20 -18.64 12.53
CA PRO A 257 19.21 -17.77 13.71
C PRO A 257 18.42 -18.43 14.85
N GLU A 258 19.06 -18.59 16.00
CA GLU A 258 18.42 -18.91 17.28
C GLU A 258 17.35 -17.84 17.61
N LEU A 259 16.08 -18.18 17.40
CA LEU A 259 14.96 -17.42 17.96
C LEU A 259 14.70 -17.90 19.38
N MET A 260 15.04 -17.03 20.34
CA MET A 260 14.65 -17.18 21.73
C MET A 260 13.12 -17.20 21.88
N GLY A 261 12.61 -18.33 22.36
CA GLY A 261 11.54 -18.38 23.36
C GLY A 261 10.11 -18.13 22.88
N GLN A 262 9.57 -19.00 22.02
CA GLN A 262 8.13 -19.26 21.99
C GLN A 262 7.91 -20.76 22.15
N ASN A 263 7.07 -21.14 23.11
CA ASN A 263 6.76 -22.54 23.40
C ASN A 263 5.68 -23.02 22.40
N PRO A 264 6.02 -23.86 21.41
CA PRO A 264 5.11 -24.19 20.31
C PRO A 264 3.94 -25.10 20.72
N ASP A 265 3.94 -25.62 21.95
CA ASP A 265 2.94 -26.59 22.43
C ASP A 265 1.69 -25.95 23.06
N LEU A 266 1.57 -24.61 23.07
CA LEU A 266 0.39 -23.93 23.61
C LEU A 266 -0.74 -23.86 22.57
N PRO A 267 -1.95 -24.37 22.87
CA PRO A 267 -3.12 -24.22 22.01
C PRO A 267 -3.38 -22.76 21.66
N VAL A 268 -3.76 -22.48 20.40
CA VAL A 268 -4.00 -21.13 19.86
C VAL A 268 -4.88 -20.27 20.77
N ALA A 269 -5.86 -20.87 21.46
CA ALA A 269 -6.75 -20.17 22.39
C ALA A 269 -6.03 -19.59 23.63
N GLU A 270 -4.97 -20.24 24.13
CA GLU A 270 -4.19 -19.73 25.26
C GLU A 270 -3.21 -18.63 24.84
N GLN A 271 -2.67 -18.71 23.61
CA GLN A 271 -1.83 -17.64 23.05
C GLN A 271 -2.62 -16.34 22.86
N VAL A 272 -3.89 -16.45 22.43
CA VAL A 272 -4.81 -15.31 22.29
C VAL A 272 -5.20 -14.70 23.64
N SER A 273 -5.38 -15.52 24.68
CA SER A 273 -5.65 -15.02 26.05
C SER A 273 -4.45 -14.28 26.66
N LEU A 274 -3.23 -14.78 26.45
CA LEU A 274 -2.00 -14.12 26.91
C LEU A 274 -1.77 -12.77 26.24
N TRP A 275 -2.11 -12.65 24.95
CA TRP A 275 -2.06 -11.37 24.22
C TRP A 275 -3.05 -10.34 24.80
N LYS A 276 -4.30 -10.74 25.08
CA LYS A 276 -5.30 -9.84 25.67
C LYS A 276 -4.93 -9.36 27.08
N GLN A 277 -4.35 -10.24 27.91
CA GLN A 277 -3.88 -9.85 29.25
C GLN A 277 -2.75 -8.82 29.19
N LYS A 278 -1.88 -8.89 28.17
CA LYS A 278 -0.80 -7.92 27.99
C LYS A 278 -1.32 -6.54 27.58
N GLU A 279 -2.32 -6.49 26.70
CA GLU A 279 -3.00 -5.22 26.33
C GLU A 279 -3.73 -4.58 27.53
N GLU A 280 -4.36 -5.37 28.41
CA GLU A 280 -5.04 -4.85 29.61
C GLU A 280 -4.05 -4.34 30.68
N MET A 281 -2.83 -4.87 30.73
CA MET A 281 -1.77 -4.37 31.61
C MET A 281 -1.20 -3.04 31.12
N ASP A 282 -1.03 -2.87 29.81
CA ASP A 282 -0.46 -1.64 29.25
C ASP A 282 -1.44 -0.45 29.36
N GLN A 283 -2.76 -0.71 29.32
CA GLN A 283 -3.82 0.32 29.45
C GLN A 283 -4.02 0.86 30.88
N ASN A 284 -3.46 0.22 31.91
CA ASN A 284 -3.61 0.65 33.31
C ASN A 284 -2.41 1.45 33.84
N SER A 285 -1.45 1.81 33.00
CA SER A 285 -0.21 2.50 33.42
C SER A 285 -0.31 4.04 33.44
N ASP A 286 -1.40 4.62 32.92
CA ASP A 286 -1.64 6.08 32.92
C ASP A 286 -2.56 6.50 34.08
N LEU A 287 -2.01 6.60 35.30
CA LEU A 287 -2.60 7.40 36.37
C LEU A 287 -1.84 8.72 36.51
N PRO A 288 -2.52 9.88 36.50
CA PRO A 288 -1.85 11.17 36.56
C PRO A 288 -1.29 11.44 37.95
N ILE A 289 -0.03 11.91 37.98
CA ILE A 289 0.60 12.53 39.15
C ILE A 289 -0.17 13.82 39.46
N VAL A 290 -0.74 13.90 40.66
CA VAL A 290 -1.41 15.09 41.18
C VAL A 290 -0.33 16.12 41.55
N GLU A 291 -0.20 17.19 40.77
CA GLU A 291 0.56 18.38 41.18
C GLU A 291 -0.30 19.25 42.10
N GLU A 292 0.10 19.28 43.37
CA GLU A 292 -0.45 20.14 44.41
C GLU A 292 0.20 21.54 44.28
N VAL A 293 -0.57 22.52 43.80
CA VAL A 293 -0.16 23.93 43.80
C VAL A 293 -1.32 24.79 44.32
N LEU A 294 -1.17 25.35 45.53
CA LEU A 294 -1.40 26.76 45.87
C LEU A 294 -1.44 26.97 47.39
N LEU A 295 -0.59 27.85 47.90
CA LEU A 295 -1.00 29.06 48.63
C LEU A 295 0.24 29.88 49.04
N ILE A 296 0.41 31.04 48.39
CA ILE A 296 1.13 32.18 48.99
C ILE A 296 0.05 33.21 49.29
N GLU A 297 -0.20 33.45 50.57
CA GLU A 297 -0.94 34.62 51.07
C GLU A 297 0.02 35.79 51.29
N GLN A 298 -0.43 36.96 50.83
CA GLN A 298 -0.19 38.34 51.31
C GLN A 298 1.24 38.84 51.57
#